data_AF-X1DPQ6-F1
#
_entry.id   AF-X1DPQ6-F1
#
_cell.length_a   1.000
_cell.length_b   1.000
_cell.length_c   1.000
_cell.angle_alpha   90.00
_cell.angle_beta   90.00
_cell.angle_gamma   90.00
#
_symmetry.space_group_name_H-M   'P 1'
#
loop_
_entity.id
_entity.type
_entity.pdbx_description
1 polymer ?
#
loop_
_entity_poly.entity_id
_entity_poly.type
_entity_poly.pdbx_seq_one_letter_code
_entity_poly.pdbx_strand_id
1 'polypeptide(L)'
;METDKLEQLRKKVVRGAQEIYSKGLVEDGEWVWNVANGFDTREVKEFHGDRKSISKERTFYEDMDDFKVILTKLEELNNKIHKKVIKNKIFYRTVTLKIRLEGFLTYTRSKSFAHHIQDKNKVLRVIVDLLNQFSIMNKKVRLVGIKLSNIEKAPSAMQTTLINYIAV
;
A
#
# COMPACT_ATOMS: atom_id res chain seq x y z
N MET A 1 -12.61 23.33 34.31
CA MET A 1 -12.18 21.93 34.52
C MET A 1 -11.93 21.18 33.20
N GLU A 2 -12.85 21.19 32.23
CA GLU A 2 -12.62 20.55 30.91
C GLU A 2 -11.76 21.41 29.97
N THR A 3 -11.94 22.73 30.01
CA THR A 3 -11.14 23.74 29.28
C THR A 3 -9.67 23.75 29.68
N ASP A 4 -9.37 23.63 30.98
CA ASP A 4 -8.00 23.64 31.51
C ASP A 4 -7.20 22.40 31.04
N LYS A 5 -7.87 21.24 30.93
CA LYS A 5 -7.27 20.01 30.41
C LYS A 5 -6.91 20.13 28.93
N LEU A 6 -7.81 20.73 28.14
CA LEU A 6 -7.57 20.99 26.71
C LEU A 6 -6.40 21.97 26.50
N GLU A 7 -6.31 23.01 27.34
CA GLU A 7 -5.22 23.97 27.27
C GLU A 7 -3.87 23.33 27.64
N GLN A 8 -3.84 22.47 28.67
CA GLN A 8 -2.66 21.69 29.04
C GLN A 8 -2.22 20.74 27.92
N LEU A 9 -3.17 20.05 27.28
CA LEU A 9 -2.92 19.19 26.12
C LEU A 9 -2.32 20.00 24.96
N ARG A 10 -2.90 21.15 24.64
CA ARG A 10 -2.38 22.05 23.59
C ARG A 10 -0.94 22.48 23.88
N LYS A 11 -0.64 22.92 25.10
CA LYS A 11 0.73 23.32 25.51
C LYS A 11 1.72 22.17 25.35
N LYS A 12 1.32 20.94 25.69
CA LYS A 12 2.16 19.74 25.53
C LYS A 12 2.42 19.41 24.07
N VAL A 13 1.41 19.50 23.21
CA VAL A 13 1.53 19.23 21.76
C VAL A 13 2.44 20.25 21.08
N VAL A 14 2.21 21.55 21.31
CA VAL A 14 3.02 22.63 20.72
C VAL A 14 4.48 22.50 21.16
N ARG A 15 4.73 22.26 22.46
CA ARG A 15 6.09 22.05 22.97
C ARG A 15 6.78 20.85 22.30
N GLY A 16 6.07 19.74 22.13
CA GLY A 16 6.60 18.57 21.44
C GLY A 16 6.93 18.86 19.97
N ALA A 17 6.06 19.59 19.27
CA ALA A 17 6.31 20.01 17.89
C ALA A 17 7.52 20.96 17.77
N GLN A 18 7.72 21.86 18.75
CA GLN A 18 8.88 22.74 18.81
C GLN A 18 10.17 21.96 18.94
N GLU A 19 10.16 20.92 19.78
CA GLU A 19 11.31 20.06 20.00
C GLU A 19 11.63 19.26 18.73
N ILE A 20 10.62 18.73 18.05
CA ILE A 20 10.77 18.02 16.78
C ILE A 20 11.42 18.92 15.72
N TYR A 21 10.96 20.18 15.60
CA TYR A 21 11.50 21.14 14.64
C TYR A 21 12.92 21.58 15.00
N SER A 22 13.12 22.09 16.22
CA SER A 22 14.41 22.66 16.65
C SER A 22 15.55 21.64 16.70
N LYS A 23 15.24 20.37 17.01
CA LYS A 23 16.23 19.29 17.06
C LYS A 23 16.31 18.48 15.76
N GLY A 24 15.55 18.81 14.72
CA GLY A 24 15.55 18.10 13.45
C GLY A 24 15.23 16.60 13.58
N LEU A 25 14.31 16.24 14.49
CA LEU A 25 14.02 14.82 14.78
C LEU A 25 13.30 14.11 13.63
N VAL A 26 12.69 14.87 12.72
CA VAL A 26 12.01 14.38 11.52
C VAL A 26 12.30 15.31 10.34
N GLU A 27 12.28 14.76 9.12
CA GLU A 27 12.55 15.48 7.86
C GLU A 27 11.60 16.68 7.66
N ASP A 28 10.33 16.53 8.05
CA ASP A 28 9.28 17.56 7.90
C ASP A 28 9.00 18.33 9.20
N GLY A 29 10.02 18.58 10.03
CA GLY A 29 9.85 19.19 11.36
C GLY A 29 9.16 20.55 11.33
N GLU A 30 9.43 21.35 10.29
CA GLU A 30 8.80 22.67 10.08
C GLU A 30 7.29 22.54 9.87
N TRP A 31 6.88 21.57 9.05
CA TRP A 31 5.47 21.28 8.79
C TRP A 31 4.75 20.85 10.07
N VAL A 32 5.37 19.97 10.87
CA VAL A 32 4.83 19.53 12.17
C VAL A 32 4.63 20.72 13.11
N TRP A 33 5.60 21.63 13.19
CA TRP A 33 5.51 22.85 13.98
C TRP A 33 4.37 23.76 13.53
N ASN A 34 4.27 24.01 12.23
CA ASN A 34 3.24 24.88 11.67
C ASN A 34 1.84 24.34 11.94
N VAL A 35 1.58 23.06 11.66
CA VAL A 35 0.26 22.43 11.91
C VAL A 35 -0.08 22.39 13.40
N ALA A 36 0.88 22.11 14.28
CA ALA A 36 0.64 22.13 15.73
C ALA A 36 0.25 23.52 16.27
N ASN A 37 0.68 24.58 15.58
CA ASN A 37 0.31 25.97 15.89
C ASN A 37 -0.92 26.48 15.11
N GLY A 38 -1.56 25.61 14.31
CA GLY A 38 -2.72 25.98 13.50
C GLY A 38 -2.37 26.74 12.21
N PHE A 39 -1.10 26.76 11.81
CA PHE A 39 -0.66 27.30 10.54
C PHE A 39 -0.70 26.20 9.46
N ASP A 40 -1.78 26.19 8.68
CA ASP A 40 -1.90 25.37 7.48
C ASP A 40 -2.39 26.25 6.33
N THR A 41 -1.48 26.62 5.43
CA THR A 41 -1.76 27.50 4.27
C THR A 41 -2.16 26.71 3.03
N ARG A 42 -2.31 25.38 3.14
CA ARG A 42 -2.67 24.55 1.99
C ARG A 42 -4.08 24.88 1.53
N GLU A 43 -4.20 25.23 0.25
CA GLU A 43 -5.48 25.41 -0.38
C GLU A 43 -6.27 24.09 -0.40
N VAL A 44 -7.60 24.21 -0.25
CA VAL A 44 -8.50 23.10 -0.52
C VAL A 44 -8.44 22.82 -2.01
N LYS A 45 -7.79 21.72 -2.40
CA LYS A 45 -7.71 21.26 -3.79
C LYS A 45 -8.75 20.19 -4.02
N GLU A 46 -9.53 20.35 -5.09
CA GLU A 46 -10.32 19.23 -5.63
C GLU A 46 -9.37 18.07 -5.96
N PHE A 47 -9.79 16.85 -5.60
CA PHE A 47 -8.95 15.68 -5.81
C PHE A 47 -8.93 15.30 -7.30
N HIS A 48 -8.00 15.89 -8.06
CA HIS A 48 -7.74 15.55 -9.46
C HIS A 48 -6.61 14.52 -9.65
N GLY A 49 -6.09 13.96 -8.56
CA GLY A 49 -4.93 13.07 -8.61
C GLY A 49 -5.26 11.73 -9.25
N ASP A 50 -4.50 11.34 -10.28
CA ASP A 50 -4.55 9.99 -10.78
C ASP A 50 -4.17 8.99 -9.68
N ARG A 51 -4.92 7.89 -9.64
CA ARG A 51 -4.71 6.83 -8.67
C ARG A 51 -3.30 6.26 -8.84
N LYS A 52 -2.48 6.29 -7.78
CA LYS A 52 -1.09 5.78 -7.84
C LYS A 52 -0.95 4.27 -7.57
N SER A 53 -1.96 3.66 -6.92
CA SER A 53 -1.95 2.22 -6.61
C SER A 53 -3.33 1.65 -6.31
N ILE A 54 -3.47 0.33 -6.42
CA ILE A 54 -4.64 -0.44 -5.99
C ILE A 54 -4.18 -1.51 -5.02
N SER A 55 -4.79 -1.58 -3.84
CA SER A 55 -4.48 -2.61 -2.86
C SER A 55 -5.74 -3.21 -2.24
N LYS A 56 -5.58 -4.42 -1.71
CA LYS A 56 -6.50 -5.08 -0.79
C LYS A 56 -5.69 -5.83 0.25
N GLU A 57 -6.15 -5.77 1.49
CA GLU A 57 -5.56 -6.48 2.61
C GLU A 57 -6.64 -7.10 3.48
N ARG A 58 -6.24 -8.10 4.27
CA ARG A 58 -7.08 -8.81 5.21
C ARG A 58 -6.30 -9.02 6.51
N THR A 59 -6.85 -8.51 7.60
CA THR A 59 -6.48 -8.91 8.97
C THR A 59 -7.21 -10.21 9.31
N PHE A 60 -6.50 -11.18 9.87
CA PHE A 60 -7.08 -12.41 10.38
C PHE A 60 -7.72 -12.19 11.75
N TYR A 61 -8.66 -13.07 12.13
CA TYR A 61 -9.29 -13.04 13.44
C TYR A 61 -8.30 -13.52 14.52
N GLU A 62 -7.62 -14.63 14.23
CA GLU A 62 -6.48 -15.16 14.97
C GLU A 62 -5.23 -15.11 14.09
N ASP A 63 -4.06 -14.96 14.69
CA ASP A 63 -2.80 -14.94 13.96
C ASP A 63 -2.52 -16.36 13.39
N MET A 64 -2.24 -16.43 12.09
CA MET A 64 -2.17 -17.68 11.30
C MET A 64 -0.74 -18.12 11.03
N ASP A 65 -0.44 -19.41 11.15
CA ASP A 65 0.84 -20.02 10.74
C ASP A 65 0.68 -20.99 9.55
N ASP A 66 -0.54 -21.44 9.24
CA ASP A 66 -0.80 -22.32 8.09
C ASP A 66 -0.63 -21.57 6.75
N PHE A 67 0.45 -21.95 6.06
CA PHE A 67 0.78 -21.44 4.73
C PHE A 67 -0.37 -21.61 3.71
N LYS A 68 -1.10 -22.72 3.72
CA LYS A 68 -2.19 -22.98 2.76
C LYS A 68 -3.35 -22.02 2.99
N VAL A 69 -3.69 -21.76 4.26
CA VAL A 69 -4.74 -20.79 4.63
C VAL A 69 -4.34 -19.39 4.19
N ILE A 70 -3.08 -19.01 4.43
CA ILE A 70 -2.53 -17.71 4.01
C ILE A 70 -2.58 -17.56 2.48
N LEU A 71 -2.11 -18.57 1.74
CA LEU A 71 -2.10 -18.56 0.28
C LEU A 71 -3.51 -18.46 -0.29
N THR A 72 -4.45 -19.25 0.24
CA THR A 72 -5.87 -19.21 -0.16
C THR A 72 -6.43 -17.79 0.03
N LYS A 73 -6.09 -17.13 1.14
CA LYS A 73 -6.53 -15.76 1.38
C LYS A 73 -5.92 -14.77 0.38
N LEU A 74 -4.65 -14.94 0.03
CA LEU A 74 -3.98 -14.12 -0.98
C LEU A 74 -4.59 -14.32 -2.38
N GLU A 75 -4.98 -15.54 -2.75
CA GLU A 75 -5.70 -15.81 -4.00
C GLU A 75 -7.05 -15.10 -4.07
N GLU A 76 -7.83 -15.13 -2.99
CA GLU A 76 -9.09 -14.37 -2.89
C GLU A 76 -8.86 -12.87 -3.05
N LEU A 77 -7.82 -12.32 -2.41
CA LEU A 77 -7.46 -10.90 -2.53
C LEU A 77 -7.03 -10.56 -3.96
N ASN A 78 -6.22 -11.40 -4.59
CA ASN A 78 -5.79 -11.23 -5.98
C ASN A 78 -7.00 -11.23 -6.93
N ASN A 79 -7.94 -12.17 -6.76
CA ASN A 79 -9.18 -12.20 -7.54
C ASN A 79 -9.99 -10.90 -7.39
N LYS A 80 -10.13 -10.38 -6.16
CA LYS A 80 -10.86 -9.12 -5.90
C LYS A 80 -10.16 -7.91 -6.53
N ILE A 81 -8.83 -7.83 -6.43
CA ILE A 81 -8.05 -6.75 -7.06
C ILE A 81 -8.16 -6.86 -8.58
N HIS A 82 -8.00 -8.05 -9.14
CA HIS A 82 -8.05 -8.27 -10.59
C HIS A 82 -9.38 -7.83 -11.19
N LYS A 83 -10.52 -8.17 -10.57
CA LYS A 83 -11.85 -7.66 -11.00
C LYS A 83 -11.88 -6.13 -11.07
N LYS A 84 -11.27 -5.45 -10.10
CA LYS A 84 -11.20 -3.98 -10.07
C LYS A 84 -10.28 -3.43 -11.16
N VAL A 85 -9.15 -4.07 -11.41
CA VAL A 85 -8.18 -3.70 -12.45
C VAL A 85 -8.84 -3.79 -13.83
N ILE A 86 -9.50 -4.91 -14.14
CA ILE A 86 -10.21 -5.12 -15.41
C ILE A 86 -11.31 -4.06 -15.58
N LYS A 87 -12.17 -3.89 -14.57
CA LYS A 87 -13.28 -2.92 -14.61
C LYS A 87 -12.81 -1.49 -14.94
N ASN A 88 -11.65 -1.10 -14.43
CA ASN A 88 -11.12 0.26 -14.60
C ASN A 88 -10.10 0.38 -15.74
N LYS A 89 -9.87 -0.69 -16.53
CA LYS A 89 -8.86 -0.72 -17.61
C LYS A 89 -7.47 -0.29 -17.14
N ILE A 90 -7.07 -0.77 -15.96
CA ILE A 90 -5.81 -0.40 -15.32
C ILE A 90 -4.76 -1.46 -15.61
N PHE A 91 -3.57 -1.02 -15.97
CA PHE A 91 -2.37 -1.84 -16.06
C PHE A 91 -1.41 -1.44 -14.94
N TYR A 92 -0.52 -2.34 -14.54
CA TYR A 92 0.38 -2.13 -13.41
C TYR A 92 1.74 -2.79 -13.67
N ARG A 93 2.79 -2.20 -13.11
CA ARG A 93 4.16 -2.72 -13.26
C ARG A 93 4.68 -3.42 -12.02
N THR A 94 4.24 -3.00 -10.83
CA THR A 94 4.81 -3.48 -9.56
C THR A 94 3.77 -4.20 -8.73
N VAL A 95 4.13 -5.39 -8.24
CA VAL A 95 3.35 -6.20 -7.30
C VAL A 95 4.08 -6.19 -5.97
N THR A 96 3.36 -5.87 -4.91
CA THR A 96 3.88 -5.84 -3.54
C THR A 96 3.06 -6.76 -2.65
N LEU A 97 3.74 -7.65 -1.94
CA LEU A 97 3.19 -8.43 -0.83
C LEU A 97 3.49 -7.73 0.49
N LYS A 98 2.45 -7.51 1.28
CA LYS A 98 2.53 -6.98 2.64
C LYS A 98 2.12 -8.06 3.62
N ILE A 99 2.95 -8.30 4.62
CA ILE A 99 2.67 -9.23 5.72
C ILE A 99 2.87 -8.48 7.03
N ARG A 100 1.90 -8.60 7.95
CA ARG A 100 2.08 -8.19 9.34
C ARG A 100 2.11 -9.43 10.19
N LEU A 101 3.10 -9.53 11.07
CA LEU A 101 3.26 -10.63 12.00
C LEU A 101 2.57 -10.33 13.33
N GLU A 102 2.51 -11.36 14.18
CA GLU A 102 2.28 -11.20 15.62
C GLU A 102 3.31 -10.20 16.21
N GLY A 103 2.86 -9.35 17.13
CA GLY A 103 3.66 -8.21 17.61
C GLY A 103 3.72 -6.99 16.67
N PHE A 104 2.82 -6.92 15.68
CA PHE A 104 2.59 -5.77 14.79
C PHE A 104 3.75 -5.38 13.85
N LEU A 105 4.79 -6.21 13.76
CA LEU A 105 5.90 -6.01 12.84
C LEU A 105 5.42 -6.21 11.39
N THR A 106 5.64 -5.22 10.55
CA THR A 106 5.16 -5.21 9.15
C THR A 106 6.32 -5.35 8.19
N TYR A 107 6.22 -6.32 7.29
CA TYR A 107 7.16 -6.52 6.21
C TYR A 107 6.50 -6.30 4.86
N THR A 108 7.27 -5.74 3.93
CA THR A 108 6.85 -5.57 2.54
C THR A 108 7.96 -6.02 1.60
N ARG A 109 7.58 -6.74 0.56
CA ARG A 109 8.44 -7.12 -0.56
C ARG A 109 7.72 -6.87 -1.86
N SER A 110 8.45 -6.46 -2.87
CA SER A 110 7.88 -6.10 -4.16
C SER A 110 8.71 -6.67 -5.31
N LYS A 111 8.05 -6.88 -6.44
CA LYS A 111 8.68 -7.25 -7.70
C LYS A 111 8.05 -6.41 -8.81
N SER A 112 8.90 -5.84 -9.65
CA SER A 112 8.47 -5.05 -10.80
C SER A 112 8.73 -5.82 -12.09
N PHE A 113 7.79 -5.74 -13.02
CA PHE A 113 7.95 -6.24 -14.37
C PHE A 113 8.62 -5.18 -15.26
N ALA A 114 9.16 -5.60 -16.41
CA ALA A 114 9.75 -4.67 -17.38
C ALA A 114 8.71 -3.73 -18.00
N HIS A 115 7.49 -4.22 -18.19
CA HIS A 115 6.37 -3.48 -18.79
C HIS A 115 5.11 -3.59 -17.94
N HIS A 116 4.15 -2.70 -18.17
CA HIS A 116 2.84 -2.76 -17.54
C HIS A 116 2.08 -4.01 -17.99
N ILE A 117 1.51 -4.74 -17.03
CA ILE A 117 0.74 -5.96 -17.27
C ILE A 117 -0.67 -5.85 -16.70
N GLN A 118 -1.55 -6.75 -17.15
CA GLN A 118 -2.89 -6.96 -16.61
C GLN A 118 -3.19 -8.47 -16.48
N ASP A 119 -2.33 -9.20 -15.78
CA ASP A 119 -2.36 -10.67 -15.73
C ASP A 119 -2.44 -11.18 -14.28
N LYS A 120 -3.60 -11.76 -13.95
CA LYS A 120 -3.89 -12.32 -12.62
C LYS A 120 -2.94 -13.44 -12.23
N ASN A 121 -2.61 -14.32 -13.16
CA ASN A 121 -1.83 -15.53 -12.91
C ASN A 121 -0.36 -15.16 -12.67
N LYS A 122 0.16 -14.18 -13.41
CA LYS A 122 1.50 -13.62 -13.15
C LYS A 122 1.58 -12.99 -11.75
N VAL A 123 0.54 -12.26 -11.32
CA VAL A 123 0.49 -11.70 -9.96
C VAL A 123 0.52 -12.82 -8.90
N LEU A 124 -0.25 -13.88 -9.09
CA LEU A 124 -0.27 -15.00 -8.14
C LEU A 124 1.10 -15.68 -8.02
N ARG A 125 1.76 -15.95 -9.15
CA ARG A 125 3.12 -16.52 -9.15
C ARG A 125 4.10 -15.65 -8.37
N VAL A 126 4.08 -14.33 -8.62
CA VAL A 126 4.93 -13.39 -7.88
C VAL A 126 4.59 -13.39 -6.38
N ILE A 127 3.31 -13.45 -6.01
CA ILE A 127 2.92 -13.51 -4.60
C ILE A 127 3.47 -14.78 -3.93
N VAL A 128 3.37 -15.94 -4.59
CA VAL A 128 3.93 -17.20 -4.09
C VAL A 128 5.45 -17.08 -3.91
N ASP A 129 6.17 -16.56 -4.91
CA ASP A 129 7.61 -16.34 -4.84
C ASP A 129 7.98 -15.43 -3.64
N LEU A 130 7.25 -14.33 -3.46
CA LEU A 130 7.47 -13.39 -2.37
C LEU A 130 7.09 -13.96 -1.01
N LEU A 131 6.04 -14.78 -0.94
CA LEU A 131 5.59 -15.44 0.28
C LEU A 131 6.61 -16.48 0.76
N ASN A 132 7.19 -17.25 -0.15
CA ASN A 132 8.22 -18.25 0.18
C ASN A 132 9.47 -17.60 0.81
N GLN A 133 9.80 -16.36 0.45
CA GLN A 133 10.88 -15.60 1.10
C GLN A 133 10.55 -15.25 2.57
N PHE A 134 9.26 -15.19 2.92
CA PHE A 134 8.79 -14.89 4.28
C PHE A 134 8.58 -16.13 5.14
N SER A 135 8.30 -17.30 4.54
CA SER A 135 8.11 -18.57 5.26
C SER A 135 9.31 -19.03 6.10
N ILE A 136 10.46 -18.36 5.97
CA ILE A 136 11.65 -18.57 6.81
C ILE A 136 11.46 -17.97 8.22
N MET A 137 10.43 -17.15 8.45
CA MET A 137 10.16 -16.52 9.74
C MET A 137 9.22 -17.40 10.58
N ASN A 138 9.71 -17.98 11.68
CA ASN A 138 8.94 -18.77 12.67
C ASN A 138 7.95 -17.90 13.49
N LYS A 139 7.16 -17.06 12.84
CA LYS A 139 6.21 -16.14 13.46
C LYS A 139 4.85 -16.22 12.79
N LYS A 140 3.80 -16.08 13.59
CA LYS A 140 2.42 -16.09 13.08
C LYS A 140 2.11 -14.81 12.30
N VAL A 141 1.23 -14.92 11.32
CA VAL A 141 0.79 -13.86 10.41
C VAL A 141 -0.56 -13.31 10.85
N ARG A 142 -0.61 -12.01 11.15
CA ARG A 142 -1.82 -11.28 11.54
C ARG A 142 -2.55 -10.63 10.36
N LEU A 143 -1.82 -10.22 9.33
CA LEU A 143 -2.41 -9.58 8.14
C LEU A 143 -1.62 -9.93 6.89
N VAL A 144 -2.35 -10.12 5.79
CA VAL A 144 -1.78 -10.18 4.45
C VAL A 144 -2.43 -9.17 3.51
N GLY A 145 -1.65 -8.65 2.58
CA GLY A 145 -2.13 -7.68 1.60
C GLY A 145 -1.35 -7.72 0.31
N ILE A 146 -2.06 -7.40 -0.78
CA ILE A 146 -1.50 -7.24 -2.11
C ILE A 146 -1.70 -5.80 -2.52
N LYS A 147 -0.64 -5.18 -3.05
CA LYS A 147 -0.66 -3.85 -3.64
C LYS A 147 -0.10 -3.92 -5.05
N LEU A 148 -0.81 -3.30 -5.99
CA LEU A 148 -0.37 -3.04 -7.35
C LEU A 148 -0.06 -1.54 -7.47
N SER A 149 1.15 -1.20 -7.89
CA SER A 149 1.60 0.18 -8.08
C SER A 149 2.27 0.37 -9.44
N ASN A 150 2.66 1.61 -9.73
CA ASN A 150 3.09 2.05 -11.05
C ASN A 150 1.99 1.67 -12.04
N ILE A 151 0.83 2.30 -11.84
CA ILE A 151 -0.37 1.97 -12.57
C ILE A 151 -0.63 3.00 -13.66
N GLU A 152 -1.10 2.52 -14.79
CA GLU A 152 -1.50 3.33 -15.93
C GLU A 152 -2.90 2.89 -16.36
N LYS A 153 -3.73 3.82 -16.83
CA LYS A 153 -4.93 3.44 -17.58
C LYS A 153 -4.50 3.12 -19.01
N ALA A 154 -5.18 2.17 -19.65
CA ALA A 154 -4.90 1.81 -21.03
C ALA A 154 -4.72 3.07 -21.90
N PRO A 155 -3.60 3.22 -22.63
CA PRO A 155 -3.56 4.17 -23.73
C PRO A 155 -4.64 3.78 -24.75
N SER A 156 -5.17 4.76 -25.47
CA SER A 156 -6.15 4.56 -26.56
C SER A 156 -5.66 3.62 -27.68
N ALA A 157 -4.36 3.31 -27.73
CA ALA A 157 -3.78 2.28 -28.58
C ALA A 157 -3.03 1.25 -27.72
N MET A 158 -3.55 0.03 -27.65
CA MET A 158 -2.78 -1.11 -27.13
C MET A 158 -1.78 -1.55 -28.21
N GLN A 159 -0.53 -1.78 -27.84
CA GLN A 159 0.44 -2.42 -28.72
C GLN A 159 0.00 -3.88 -28.96
N THR A 160 -0.51 -4.14 -30.17
CA THR A 160 -0.88 -5.47 -30.63
C THR A 160 0.38 -6.32 -30.81
N THR A 161 0.38 -7.57 -30.33
CA THR A 161 1.43 -8.54 -30.65
C THR A 161 1.40 -8.90 -32.13
N LEU A 162 2.56 -9.11 -32.75
CA LEU A 162 2.68 -9.52 -34.17
C LEU A 162 1.75 -10.70 -34.54
N ILE A 163 1.53 -11.63 -33.62
CA ILE A 163 0.60 -12.76 -33.78
C ILE A 163 -0.84 -12.32 -34.11
N ASN A 164 -1.30 -11.22 -33.51
CA ASN A 164 -2.65 -10.69 -33.76
C ASN A 164 -2.73 -9.84 -35.04
N TYR A 165 -1.59 -9.42 -35.61
CA TYR A 165 -1.54 -8.69 -36.89
C TYR A 165 -1.56 -9.64 -38.09
N ILE A 166 -0.95 -10.82 -37.96
CA ILE A 166 -0.84 -11.81 -39.04
C ILE A 166 -2.13 -12.64 -39.21
N ALA A 167 -3.03 -12.61 -38.22
CA ALA A 167 -4.29 -13.35 -38.24
C ALA A 167 -5.45 -12.64 -38.99
N VAL A 168 -5.15 -11.61 -39.79
CA VAL A 168 -6.09 -10.84 -40.63
C VAL A 168 -5.69 -10.96 -42.09
#